data_AF-A0A8D8GP73-F1
#
_entry.id   AF-A0A8D8GP73-F1
#
_cell.length_a   1.000
_cell.length_b   1.000
_cell.length_c   1.000
_cell.angle_alpha   90.00
_cell.angle_beta   90.00
_cell.angle_gamma   90.00
#
_symmetry.space_group_name_H-M   'P 1'
#
loop_
_entity.id
_entity.type
_entity.pdbx_description
1 polymer ?
#
loop_
_entity_poly.entity_id
_entity_poly.type
_entity_poly.pdbx_seq_one_letter_code
_entity_poly.pdbx_strand_id
1 'polypeptide(L)'
;MCDILHSRQIKIHLRMDPIFNMTKTKKEQERLLGIIHGLTRKVVKQKKELFEKNLAEGKLPSPSLSEIIGKEEESSATTKVEEPAVISQGSMLRDDLDAIDENDIGEKRRLAFLDL
;
A
#
# COMPACT_ATOMS: atom_id res chain seq x y z
N MET A 1 20.80 -3.71 -0.02
CA MET A 1 19.99 -2.66 0.66
C MET A 1 19.64 -3.10 2.08
N CYS A 2 19.08 -4.31 2.26
CA CYS A 2 18.73 -4.83 3.58
C CYS A 2 19.92 -4.86 4.57
N ASP A 3 21.12 -5.27 4.14
CA ASP A 3 22.30 -5.31 5.03
C ASP A 3 22.72 -3.92 5.53
N ILE A 4 22.54 -2.89 4.70
CA ILE A 4 22.81 -1.49 5.06
C ILE A 4 21.79 -1.03 6.12
N LEU A 5 20.51 -1.39 5.95
CA LEU A 5 19.46 -1.09 6.93
C LEU A 5 19.71 -1.78 8.27
N HIS A 6 20.03 -3.08 8.26
CA HIS A 6 20.39 -3.83 9.47
C HIS A 6 21.62 -3.23 10.14
N SER A 7 22.67 -2.90 9.37
CA SER A 7 23.86 -2.24 9.89
C SER A 7 23.55 -0.90 10.56
N ARG A 8 22.60 -0.13 10.03
CA ARG A 8 22.18 1.17 10.58
C ARG A 8 21.41 1.03 11.90
N GLN A 9 20.71 -0.08 12.09
CA GLN A 9 20.01 -0.39 13.33
C GLN A 9 20.95 -0.91 14.42
N ILE A 10 21.96 -1.70 14.04
CA ILE A 10 22.88 -2.35 14.99
C ILE A 10 24.03 -1.41 15.39
N LYS A 11 24.60 -0.66 14.43
CA LYS A 11 25.78 0.19 14.67
C LYS A 11 25.35 1.62 14.98
N ILE A 12 25.52 2.01 16.24
CA ILE A 12 25.16 3.34 16.76
C ILE A 12 25.81 4.49 15.94
N HIS A 13 27.04 4.32 15.47
CA HIS A 13 27.72 5.35 14.65
C HIS A 13 27.11 5.51 13.25
N LEU A 14 26.49 4.48 12.68
CA LEU A 14 25.76 4.57 11.40
C LEU A 14 24.33 5.10 11.59
N ARG A 15 23.82 5.10 12.82
CA ARG A 15 22.49 5.65 13.14
C ARG A 15 22.46 7.17 13.04
N MET A 16 23.58 7.83 13.33
CA MET A 16 23.70 9.29 13.22
C MET A 16 23.88 9.71 11.76
N ASP A 17 22.89 10.42 11.23
CA ASP A 17 22.85 10.89 9.84
C ASP A 17 24.09 11.62 9.32
N PRO A 18 24.69 12.60 10.04
CA PRO A 18 25.87 13.30 9.52
C PRO A 18 27.07 12.36 9.36
N ILE A 19 27.29 11.46 10.32
CA ILE A 19 28.38 10.48 10.28
C ILE A 19 28.13 9.50 9.14
N PHE A 20 26.89 9.00 9.04
CA PHE A 20 26.48 8.07 7.98
C PHE A 20 26.71 8.64 6.58
N ASN A 21 26.34 9.91 6.37
CA ASN A 21 26.46 10.56 5.07
C ASN A 21 27.92 10.67 4.57
N MET A 22 28.90 10.71 5.48
CA MET A 22 30.32 10.73 5.13
C MET A 22 30.90 9.33 4.88
N THR A 23 30.15 8.25 5.17
CA THR A 23 30.65 6.88 4.99
C THR A 23 30.56 6.39 3.54
N LYS A 24 31.38 5.39 3.20
CA LYS A 24 31.27 4.66 1.92
C LYS A 24 29.91 3.97 1.76
N THR A 25 29.29 3.58 2.87
CA THR A 25 28.00 2.90 2.90
C THR A 25 26.88 3.78 2.34
N LYS A 26 26.92 5.10 2.53
CA LYS A 26 25.96 6.04 1.92
C LYS A 26 26.01 6.00 0.40
N LYS A 27 27.22 6.01 -0.18
CA LYS A 27 27.40 5.94 -1.64
C LYS A 27 26.85 4.65 -2.23
N GLU A 28 27.08 3.53 -1.55
CA GLU A 28 26.52 2.24 -1.97
C GLU A 28 24.99 2.20 -1.83
N GLN A 29 24.44 2.79 -0.76
CA GLN A 29 23.00 2.94 -0.60
C GLN A 29 22.38 3.75 -1.75
N GLU A 30 23.00 4.86 -2.14
CA GLU A 30 22.54 5.71 -3.26
C GLU A 30 22.59 4.97 -4.59
N ARG A 31 23.66 4.21 -4.85
CA ARG A 31 23.79 3.37 -6.05
C ARG A 31 22.67 2.34 -6.13
N LEU A 32 22.43 1.60 -5.05
CA LEU A 32 21.38 0.59 -4.97
C LEU A 32 19.99 1.19 -5.13
N LEU A 33 19.75 2.32 -4.47
CA LEU A 33 18.48 3.04 -4.58
C LEU A 33 18.25 3.58 -5.99
N GLY A 34 19.31 4.04 -6.66
CA GLY A 34 19.28 4.44 -8.06
C GLY A 34 18.87 3.30 -9.00
N ILE A 35 19.36 2.07 -8.75
CA ILE A 35 18.97 0.88 -9.52
C ILE A 35 17.50 0.53 -9.28
N ILE A 36 17.07 0.45 -8.01
CA ILE A 36 15.69 0.13 -7.64
C ILE A 36 14.72 1.14 -8.27
N HIS A 37 14.93 2.43 -8.01
CA HIS A 37 14.09 3.47 -8.58
C HIS A 37 14.18 3.53 -10.11
N GLY A 38 15.35 3.23 -10.68
CA GLY A 38 15.53 3.13 -12.13
C GLY A 38 14.64 2.05 -12.74
N LEU A 39 14.60 0.86 -12.14
CA LEU A 39 13.72 -0.22 -12.56
C LEU A 39 12.25 0.16 -12.37
N THR A 40 11.86 0.61 -11.18
CA THR A 40 10.47 0.98 -10.87
C THR A 40 9.96 2.07 -11.81
N ARG A 41 10.73 3.13 -12.07
CA ARG A 41 10.34 4.19 -13.01
C ARG A 41 10.15 3.67 -14.44
N LYS A 42 11.00 2.76 -14.90
CA LYS A 42 10.86 2.15 -16.23
C LYS A 42 9.59 1.30 -16.31
N VAL A 43 9.33 0.46 -15.32
CA VAL A 43 8.13 -0.39 -15.27
C VAL A 43 6.87 0.46 -15.21
N VAL A 44 6.83 1.47 -14.33
CA VAL A 44 5.69 2.40 -14.22
C VAL A 44 5.46 3.14 -15.54
N LYS A 45 6.52 3.62 -16.20
CA LYS A 45 6.40 4.28 -17.49
C LYS A 45 5.83 3.35 -18.56
N GLN A 46 6.37 2.14 -18.68
CA GLN A 46 5.90 1.13 -19.66
C GLN A 46 4.43 0.75 -19.41
N LYS A 47 4.06 0.53 -18.15
CA LYS A 47 2.68 0.21 -17.76
C LYS A 47 1.73 1.38 -18.02
N LYS A 48 2.15 2.61 -17.74
CA LYS A 48 1.36 3.81 -18.07
C LYS A 48 1.12 3.93 -19.59
N GLU A 49 2.15 3.72 -20.41
CA GLU A 49 2.00 3.72 -21.87
C GLU A 49 1.07 2.60 -22.36
N LEU A 50 1.15 1.41 -21.75
CA LEU A 50 0.26 0.29 -22.07
C LEU A 50 -1.18 0.62 -21.68
N PHE A 51 -1.39 1.19 -20.49
CA PHE A 51 -2.69 1.65 -20.01
C PHE A 51 -3.31 2.71 -20.95
N GLU A 52 -2.53 3.71 -21.37
CA GLU A 52 -3.01 4.74 -22.31
C GLU A 52 -3.40 4.15 -23.67
N LYS A 53 -2.65 3.16 -24.18
CA LYS A 53 -3.01 2.42 -25.41
C LYS A 53 -4.29 1.61 -25.24
N ASN A 54 -4.39 0.84 -24.15
CA ASN A 54 -5.57 0.05 -23.81
C ASN A 54 -6.81 0.93 -23.66
N LEU A 55 -6.67 2.11 -23.06
CA LEU A 55 -7.73 3.10 -22.92
C LEU A 55 -8.19 3.63 -24.29
N ALA A 56 -7.25 3.93 -25.19
CA ALA A 56 -7.57 4.35 -26.56
C ALA A 56 -8.23 3.25 -27.40
N GLU A 57 -7.86 1.99 -27.18
CA GLU A 57 -8.45 0.81 -27.83
C GLU A 57 -9.74 0.31 -27.18
N GLY A 58 -10.16 0.90 -26.04
CA GLY A 58 -11.35 0.49 -25.30
C GLY A 58 -11.23 -0.87 -24.58
N LYS A 59 -10.02 -1.42 -24.47
CA LYS A 59 -9.73 -2.68 -23.76
C LYS A 59 -9.21 -2.39 -22.35
N LEU A 60 -10.09 -1.90 -21.49
CA LEU A 60 -9.76 -1.76 -20.07
C LEU A 60 -9.87 -3.12 -19.37
N PRO A 61 -8.92 -3.48 -18.48
CA PRO A 61 -9.12 -4.64 -17.63
C PRO A 61 -10.34 -4.40 -16.73
N SER A 62 -11.26 -5.37 -16.74
CA SER A 62 -12.37 -5.45 -15.80
C SER A 62 -11.89 -6.20 -14.54
N PRO A 63 -12.24 -5.75 -13.32
CA PRO A 63 -13.05 -4.58 -12.97
C PRO A 63 -12.28 -3.26 -13.09
N SER A 64 -12.95 -2.20 -13.53
CA SER A 64 -12.38 -0.85 -13.44
C SER A 64 -12.24 -0.44 -11.96
N LEU A 65 -11.22 0.36 -11.61
CA LEU A 65 -11.03 0.85 -10.24
C LEU A 65 -12.29 1.57 -9.72
N SER A 66 -13.05 2.22 -10.61
CA SER A 66 -14.35 2.83 -10.32
C SER A 66 -15.44 1.82 -9.94
N GLU A 67 -15.46 0.62 -10.55
CA GLU A 67 -16.41 -0.45 -10.19
C GLU A 67 -16.08 -1.10 -8.84
N ILE A 68 -14.80 -1.12 -8.45
CA ILE A 68 -14.38 -1.61 -7.14
C ILE A 68 -14.80 -0.60 -6.05
N ILE A 69 -14.48 0.68 -6.24
CA ILE A 69 -14.81 1.74 -5.27
C ILE A 69 -16.33 1.94 -5.17
N GLY A 70 -17.05 1.95 -6.30
CA GLY A 70 -18.50 2.18 -6.32
C GLY A 70 -19.32 1.07 -5.65
N LYS A 71 -18.78 -0.16 -5.55
CA LYS A 71 -19.46 -1.26 -4.84
C LYS A 71 -19.25 -1.24 -3.32
N GLU A 72 -18.28 -0.49 -2.80
CA GLU A 72 -18.10 -0.35 -1.35
C GLU A 72 -19.16 0.59 -0.74
N GLU A 73 -19.60 1.61 -1.48
CA GLU A 73 -20.57 2.60 -0.96
C GLU A 73 -22.01 2.08 -0.80
N GLU A 74 -22.40 0.98 -1.45
CA GLU A 74 -23.76 0.43 -1.29
C GLU A 74 -23.97 -0.39 0.00
N SER A 75 -22.93 -0.62 0.81
CA SER A 75 -23.00 -1.49 2.00
C SER A 75 -22.96 -0.77 3.35
N SER A 76 -22.99 0.56 3.39
CA SER A 76 -23.02 1.31 4.66
C SER A 76 -23.97 2.50 4.63
N ALA A 77 -25.26 2.22 4.59
CA ALA A 77 -26.28 3.22 4.89
C ALA A 77 -27.53 2.60 5.50
N THR A 78 -27.43 2.06 6.73
CA THR A 78 -28.50 2.17 7.73
C THR A 78 -27.89 1.87 9.10
N THR A 79 -27.79 2.87 9.99
CA THR A 79 -28.44 2.82 11.31
C THR A 79 -28.45 4.23 11.90
N LYS A 80 -29.65 4.67 12.28
CA LYS A 80 -29.98 5.96 12.87
C LYS A 80 -29.52 6.00 14.34
N VAL A 81 -28.91 7.11 14.70
CA VAL A 81 -28.97 7.90 15.96
C VAL A 81 -29.65 7.27 17.20
N GLU A 82 -28.88 7.28 18.31
CA GLU A 82 -29.22 7.37 19.75
C GLU A 82 -29.84 6.17 20.50
N GLU A 83 -29.00 5.41 21.23
CA GLU A 83 -29.27 4.88 22.59
C GLU A 83 -27.93 4.76 23.37
N PRO A 84 -27.90 4.91 24.71
CA PRO A 84 -26.65 4.89 25.47
C PRO A 84 -26.13 3.45 25.50
N ALA A 85 -25.07 3.19 24.74
CA ALA A 85 -24.45 1.87 24.65
C ALA A 85 -23.96 1.43 26.03
N VAL A 86 -24.68 0.49 26.62
CA VAL A 86 -24.19 -0.40 27.68
C VAL A 86 -22.84 -0.95 27.19
N ILE A 87 -21.76 -0.59 27.90
CA ILE A 87 -20.41 -1.02 27.63
C ILE A 87 -20.35 -2.53 27.86
N SER A 88 -20.66 -3.30 26.82
CA SER A 88 -20.42 -4.74 26.79
C SER A 88 -18.90 -4.96 26.81
N GLN A 89 -18.41 -5.76 27.75
CA GLN A 89 -16.99 -5.99 28.03
C GLN A 89 -16.18 -6.49 26.81
N GLY A 90 -16.83 -6.90 25.72
CA GLY A 90 -16.17 -7.31 24.47
C GLY A 90 -15.87 -6.17 23.49
N SER A 91 -16.48 -4.97 23.64
CA SER A 91 -16.32 -3.89 22.67
C SER A 91 -14.91 -3.28 22.65
N MET A 92 -14.19 -3.32 23.78
CA MET A 92 -12.81 -2.81 23.88
C MET A 92 -11.74 -3.83 23.45
N LEU A 93 -12.12 -5.07 23.19
CA LEU A 93 -11.22 -6.14 22.71
C LEU A 93 -11.37 -6.38 21.20
N ARG A 94 -12.30 -5.70 20.53
CA ARG A 94 -12.49 -5.82 19.10
C ARG A 94 -11.40 -5.06 18.35
N ASP A 95 -10.78 -5.76 17.41
CA ASP A 95 -9.76 -5.21 16.51
C ASP A 95 -10.42 -4.31 15.45
N ASP A 96 -9.69 -3.32 14.94
CA ASP A 96 -10.20 -2.45 13.88
C ASP A 96 -10.49 -3.22 12.57
N LEU A 97 -9.91 -4.42 12.45
CA LEU A 97 -10.13 -5.36 11.37
C LEU A 97 -11.30 -6.34 11.59
N ASP A 98 -11.78 -6.54 12.82
CA ASP A 98 -12.85 -7.50 13.11
C ASP A 98 -14.18 -7.07 12.45
N ALA A 99 -14.43 -5.77 12.35
CA ALA A 99 -15.61 -5.21 11.68
C ALA A 99 -15.61 -5.48 10.16
N ILE A 100 -14.43 -5.64 9.57
CA ILE A 100 -14.26 -5.97 8.16
C ILE A 100 -14.42 -7.48 7.98
N ASP A 101 -13.81 -8.29 8.84
CA ASP A 101 -13.81 -9.76 8.75
C ASP A 101 -15.20 -10.38 8.98
N GLU A 102 -16.01 -9.82 9.89
CA GLU A 102 -17.41 -10.27 10.11
C GLU A 102 -18.31 -10.03 8.87
N ASN A 103 -17.91 -9.15 7.94
CA ASN A 103 -18.69 -8.74 6.78
C ASN A 103 -17.98 -9.01 5.42
N ASP A 104 -16.81 -9.66 5.43
CA ASP A 104 -15.99 -9.88 4.23
C ASP A 104 -16.47 -11.11 3.46
N ILE A 105 -17.11 -10.88 2.32
CA ILE A 105 -17.59 -11.91 1.39
C ILE A 105 -16.42 -12.41 0.54
N GLY A 106 -15.28 -12.80 1.15
CA GLY A 106 -14.20 -13.62 0.54
C GLY A 106 -13.64 -13.26 -0.85
N GLU A 107 -14.08 -12.17 -1.48
CA GLU A 107 -13.73 -11.81 -2.84
C GLU A 107 -12.49 -10.94 -2.75
N LYS A 108 -11.36 -11.51 -3.18
CA LYS A 108 -10.09 -10.79 -3.27
C LYS A 108 -10.14 -9.75 -4.39
N ARG A 109 -10.90 -8.68 -4.21
CA ARG A 109 -11.09 -7.54 -5.14
C ARG A 109 -9.91 -6.58 -5.17
N ARG A 110 -8.71 -7.06 -4.86
CA ARG A 110 -7.49 -6.24 -4.87
C ARG A 110 -6.80 -6.50 -6.20
N LEU A 111 -7.04 -5.62 -7.18
CA LEU A 111 -6.15 -5.54 -8.34
C LEU A 111 -4.73 -5.31 -7.82
N ALA A 112 -3.77 -6.08 -8.34
CA ALA A 112 -2.38 -5.77 -8.05
C ALA A 112 -2.09 -4.37 -8.60
N PHE A 113 -1.32 -3.57 -7.87
CA PHE A 113 -0.96 -2.18 -8.23
C PHE A 113 -0.40 -2.03 -9.67
N LEU A 114 0.06 -3.12 -10.29
CA LEU A 114 0.65 -3.16 -11.63
C LEU A 114 -0.22 -3.84 -12.70
N ASP A 115 -1.46 -4.23 -12.38
CA ASP A 115 -2.36 -4.98 -13.28
C ASP A 115 -3.42 -4.09 -13.96
N LEU A 116 -3.13 -2.78 -14.04
CA LEU A 116 -3.88 -1.77 -14.80
C LEU A 116 -3.58 -1.84 -16.30
#